data_AF-V8D073-F1
#
_entry.id   AF-V8D073-F1
#
_cell.length_a   1.000
_cell.length_b   1.000
_cell.length_c   1.000
_cell.angle_alpha   90.00
_cell.angle_beta   90.00
_cell.angle_gamma   90.00
#
_symmetry.space_group_name_H-M   'P 1'
#
loop_
_entity.id
_entity.type
_entity.pdbx_description
1 polymer ?
#
loop_
_entity_poly.entity_id
_entity_poly.type
_entity_poly.pdbx_seq_one_letter_code
_entity_poly.pdbx_strand_id
1 'polypeptide(L)'
;MTIDTYTELDALTVAAPNLAAVRMMAGLRGISFHEAMIAQAEEWATALDEAIERETAEAAMYIRRGESTTHPNQRAAWHIEATKHLDEAARLSNVRVIAACMLADADTNPVDHTPTNPR
;
A
#
# COMPACT_ATOMS: atom_id res chain seq x y z
N MET A 1 0.05 -23.45 -13.94
CA MET A 1 0.35 -22.03 -13.73
C MET A 1 -0.82 -21.45 -12.95
N THR A 2 -0.85 -21.70 -11.64
CA THR A 2 -1.84 -21.14 -10.73
C THR A 2 -1.38 -19.72 -10.43
N ILE A 3 -2.08 -18.75 -11.01
CA ILE A 3 -1.98 -17.36 -10.60
C ILE A 3 -2.37 -17.35 -9.13
N ASP A 4 -1.43 -16.95 -8.28
CA ASP A 4 -1.63 -16.89 -6.85
C ASP A 4 -2.57 -15.71 -6.58
N THR A 5 -3.83 -16.03 -6.34
CA THR A 5 -4.93 -15.08 -6.19
C THR A 5 -4.69 -14.12 -5.02
N TYR A 6 -3.82 -14.50 -4.07
CA TYR A 6 -3.34 -13.64 -3.00
C TYR A 6 -2.42 -12.51 -3.51
N THR A 7 -1.57 -12.77 -4.51
CA THR A 7 -0.69 -11.74 -5.10
C THR A 7 -1.48 -10.68 -5.87
N GLU A 8 -2.56 -11.07 -6.55
CA GLU A 8 -3.42 -10.11 -7.27
C GLU A 8 -4.29 -9.28 -6.32
N LEU A 9 -4.75 -9.86 -5.21
CA LEU A 9 -5.48 -9.15 -4.15
C LEU A 9 -4.57 -8.14 -3.42
N ASP A 10 -3.33 -8.52 -3.09
CA ASP A 10 -2.33 -7.62 -2.50
C ASP A 10 -1.97 -6.45 -3.44
N ALA A 11 -1.85 -6.72 -4.74
CA ALA A 11 -1.58 -5.68 -5.73
C ALA A 11 -2.74 -4.68 -5.85
N LEU A 12 -3.98 -5.14 -5.66
CA LEU A 12 -5.18 -4.29 -5.65
C LEU A 12 -5.34 -3.46 -4.37
N THR A 13 -4.86 -3.95 -3.22
CA THR A 13 -4.84 -3.18 -1.96
C THR A 13 -3.71 -2.17 -1.88
N VAL A 14 -2.62 -2.37 -2.63
CA VAL A 14 -1.53 -1.38 -2.79
C VAL A 14 -1.89 -0.32 -3.84
N ALA A 15 -2.72 -0.67 -4.84
CA ALA A 15 -3.26 0.28 -5.79
C ALA A 15 -4.18 1.27 -5.07
N ALA A 16 -3.92 2.56 -5.25
CA ALA A 16 -4.58 3.66 -4.55
C ALA A 16 -6.13 3.53 -4.45
N PRO A 17 -6.77 4.18 -3.45
CA PRO A 17 -8.20 4.08 -3.20
C PRO A 17 -9.07 4.25 -4.45
N ASN A 18 -9.93 3.27 -4.73
CA ASN A 18 -10.89 3.35 -5.84
C ASN A 18 -12.13 4.14 -5.43
N LEU A 19 -12.22 5.40 -5.87
CA LEU A 19 -13.31 6.33 -5.52
C LEU A 19 -14.72 5.79 -5.85
N ALA A 20 -14.87 5.04 -6.94
CA ALA A 20 -16.16 4.45 -7.32
C ALA A 20 -16.58 3.35 -6.32
N ALA A 21 -15.63 2.52 -5.91
CA ALA A 21 -15.85 1.50 -4.88
C ALA A 21 -16.16 2.14 -3.52
N VAL A 22 -15.40 3.17 -3.12
CA VAL A 22 -15.65 3.91 -1.86
C VAL A 22 -17.05 4.52 -1.84
N ARG A 23 -17.48 5.15 -2.94
CA ARG A 23 -18.82 5.72 -3.05
C ARG A 23 -19.92 4.68 -2.94
N MET A 24 -19.72 3.51 -3.54
CA MET A 24 -20.66 2.39 -3.42
C MET A 24 -20.70 1.88 -1.96
N MET A 25 -19.56 1.72 -1.31
CA MET A 25 -19.48 1.29 0.09
C MET A 25 -20.12 2.29 1.05
N ALA A 26 -19.93 3.60 0.83
CA ALA A 26 -20.60 4.64 1.61
C ALA A 26 -22.12 4.47 1.56
N GLY A 27 -22.68 4.29 0.35
CA GLY A 27 -24.10 4.05 0.16
C GLY A 27 -24.61 2.77 0.83
N LEU A 28 -23.84 1.68 0.74
CA LEU A 28 -24.19 0.40 1.37
C LEU A 28 -24.12 0.45 2.91
N ARG A 29 -23.15 1.19 3.47
CA ARG A 29 -22.93 1.32 4.92
C ARG A 29 -23.77 2.43 5.56
N GLY A 30 -24.44 3.27 4.75
CA GLY A 30 -25.23 4.40 5.24
C GLY A 30 -24.39 5.51 5.89
N ILE A 31 -23.10 5.58 5.56
CA ILE A 31 -22.16 6.60 6.05
C ILE A 31 -21.88 7.64 4.97
N SER A 32 -21.30 8.77 5.35
CA SER A 32 -20.89 9.78 4.39
C SER A 32 -19.76 9.27 3.49
N PHE A 33 -19.65 9.83 2.28
CA PHE A 33 -18.53 9.54 1.39
C PHE A 33 -17.19 9.93 2.03
N HIS A 34 -17.18 11.00 2.83
CA HIS A 34 -16.01 11.44 3.58
C HIS A 34 -15.54 10.38 4.59
N GLU A 35 -16.45 9.87 5.42
CA GLU A 35 -16.13 8.78 6.38
C GLU A 35 -15.65 7.52 5.67
N ALA A 36 -16.26 7.17 4.54
CA ALA A 36 -15.83 6.02 3.75
C ALA A 36 -14.44 6.21 3.12
N MET A 37 -14.09 7.44 2.73
CA MET A 37 -12.75 7.79 2.20
C MET A 37 -11.67 7.69 3.29
N ILE A 38 -11.96 8.15 4.50
CA ILE A 38 -11.04 8.02 5.64
C ILE A 38 -10.80 6.54 5.93
N ALA A 39 -11.86 5.75 6.10
CA ALA A 39 -11.73 4.31 6.34
C ALA A 39 -10.94 3.60 5.23
N GLN A 40 -11.17 3.96 3.97
CA GLN A 40 -10.40 3.40 2.86
C GLN A 40 -8.92 3.79 2.90
N ALA A 41 -8.61 5.02 3.29
CA ALA A 41 -7.24 5.49 3.43
C ALA A 41 -6.51 4.81 4.60
N GLU A 42 -7.20 4.49 5.70
CA GLU A 42 -6.68 3.70 6.82
C GLU A 42 -6.39 2.25 6.40
N GLU A 43 -7.31 1.62 5.68
CA GLU A 43 -7.12 0.28 5.10
C GLU A 43 -5.94 0.26 4.13
N TRP A 44 -5.82 1.28 3.27
CA TRP A 44 -4.70 1.41 2.34
C TRP A 44 -3.37 1.60 3.07
N ALA A 45 -3.34 2.46 4.10
CA ALA A 45 -2.16 2.69 4.93
C ALA A 45 -1.69 1.38 5.59
N THR A 46 -2.62 0.59 6.13
CA THR A 46 -2.32 -0.72 6.73
C THR A 46 -1.75 -1.70 5.70
N ALA A 47 -2.38 -1.81 4.52
CA ALA A 47 -1.90 -2.67 3.45
C ALA A 47 -0.49 -2.28 2.96
N LEU A 48 -0.19 -0.98 2.92
CA LEU A 48 1.15 -0.48 2.59
C LEU A 48 2.17 -0.87 3.68
N ASP A 49 1.83 -0.76 4.96
CA ASP A 49 2.70 -1.16 6.06
C ASP A 49 3.01 -2.68 5.99
N GLU A 50 2.01 -3.52 5.76
CA GLU A 50 2.19 -4.97 5.58
C GLU A 50 3.05 -5.32 4.36
N ALA A 51 2.87 -4.60 3.24
CA ALA A 51 3.68 -4.80 2.04
C ALA A 51 5.15 -4.40 2.26
N ILE A 52 5.40 -3.28 2.96
CA ILE A 52 6.76 -2.86 3.32
C ILE A 52 7.44 -3.90 4.22
N GLU A 53 6.75 -4.40 5.24
CA GLU A 53 7.27 -5.45 6.12
C GLU A 53 7.64 -6.72 5.35
N ARG A 54 6.80 -7.12 4.39
CA ARG A 54 7.06 -8.29 3.56
C ARG A 54 8.29 -8.11 2.66
N GLU A 55 8.37 -7.00 1.93
CA GLU A 55 9.50 -6.71 1.05
C GLU A 55 10.82 -6.61 1.83
N THR A 56 10.79 -5.99 3.01
CA THR A 56 11.97 -5.92 3.89
C THR A 56 12.38 -7.29 4.45
N ALA A 57 11.41 -8.15 4.78
CA ALA A 57 11.68 -9.52 5.21
C ALA A 57 12.29 -10.38 4.09
N GLU A 58 11.77 -10.29 2.86
CA GLU A 58 12.33 -10.97 1.68
C GLU A 58 13.76 -10.50 1.40
N ALA A 59 13.99 -9.18 1.41
CA ALA A 59 15.35 -8.62 1.27
C ALA A 59 16.33 -9.21 2.32
N ALA A 60 15.92 -9.26 3.59
CA ALA A 60 16.72 -9.84 4.66
C ALA A 60 17.00 -11.34 4.44
N MET A 61 16.04 -12.10 3.91
CA MET A 61 16.25 -13.51 3.55
C MET A 61 17.32 -13.64 2.47
N TYR A 62 17.26 -12.85 1.40
CA TYR A 62 18.23 -12.91 0.31
C TYR A 62 19.63 -12.45 0.75
N ILE A 63 19.74 -11.42 1.60
CA ILE A 63 21.02 -11.01 2.20
C ILE A 63 21.64 -12.20 2.96
N ARG A 64 20.86 -12.85 3.83
CA ARG A 64 21.33 -14.02 4.60
C ARG A 64 21.75 -15.19 3.69
N ARG A 65 21.04 -15.41 2.59
CA ARG A 65 21.43 -16.41 1.56
C ARG A 65 22.74 -16.04 0.86
N GLY A 66 22.96 -14.76 0.60
CA GLY A 66 24.22 -14.23 0.06
C GLY A 66 25.41 -14.43 1.00
N GLU A 67 25.20 -14.20 2.29
CA GLU A 67 26.22 -14.37 3.34
C GLU A 67 26.59 -15.84 3.58
N SER A 68 25.62 -16.75 3.46
CA SER A 68 25.82 -18.18 3.72
C SER A 68 26.42 -18.95 2.53
N THR A 69 26.46 -18.38 1.33
CA THR A 69 27.07 -19.02 0.16
C THR A 69 28.56 -18.67 0.01
N THR A 70 29.36 -19.66 -0.36
CA THR A 70 30.79 -19.51 -0.68
C THR A 70 31.05 -19.23 -2.16
N HIS A 71 30.03 -19.38 -3.02
CA HIS A 71 30.14 -19.16 -4.46
C HIS A 71 29.94 -17.68 -4.82
N PRO A 72 30.95 -16.98 -5.37
CA PRO A 72 30.86 -15.54 -5.64
C PRO A 72 29.70 -15.14 -6.56
N ASN A 73 29.43 -15.92 -7.60
CA ASN A 73 28.34 -15.63 -8.56
C ASN A 73 26.95 -15.78 -7.93
N GLN A 74 26.77 -16.78 -7.03
CA GLN A 74 25.51 -16.95 -6.31
C GLN A 74 25.31 -15.85 -5.28
N ARG A 75 26.38 -15.44 -4.59
CA ARG A 75 26.34 -14.29 -3.67
C ARG A 75 25.89 -13.03 -4.38
N ALA A 76 26.47 -12.73 -5.55
CA ALA A 76 26.09 -11.58 -6.35
C ALA A 76 24.61 -11.65 -6.77
N ALA A 77 24.12 -12.82 -7.22
CA ALA A 77 22.71 -13.00 -7.57
C ALA A 77 21.77 -12.75 -6.38
N TRP A 78 22.10 -13.25 -5.19
CA TRP A 78 21.28 -13.01 -3.99
C TRP A 78 21.27 -11.56 -3.55
N HIS A 79 22.40 -10.85 -3.64
CA HIS A 79 22.41 -9.41 -3.38
C HIS A 79 21.58 -8.63 -4.39
N ILE A 80 21.57 -9.03 -5.67
CA ILE A 80 20.70 -8.39 -6.69
C ILE A 80 19.23 -8.57 -6.33
N GLU A 81 18.79 -9.78 -5.96
CA GLU A 81 17.39 -9.99 -5.54
C GLU A 81 17.06 -9.20 -4.28
N ALA A 82 17.97 -9.17 -3.29
CA ALA A 82 17.78 -8.34 -2.10
C ALA A 82 17.61 -6.85 -2.44
N THR A 83 18.42 -6.32 -3.36
CA THR A 83 18.31 -4.92 -3.79
C THR A 83 16.97 -4.61 -4.42
N LYS A 84 16.40 -5.51 -5.25
CA LYS A 84 15.08 -5.30 -5.84
C LYS A 84 13.98 -5.16 -4.77
N HIS A 85 14.01 -6.02 -3.76
CA HIS A 85 13.05 -5.97 -2.66
C HIS A 85 13.23 -4.70 -1.80
N LEU A 86 14.47 -4.24 -1.59
CA LEU A 86 14.72 -2.96 -0.91
C LEU A 86 14.25 -1.74 -1.71
N ASP A 87 14.46 -1.74 -3.03
CA ASP A 87 13.98 -0.67 -3.91
C ASP A 87 12.45 -0.59 -3.90
N GLU A 88 11.77 -1.75 -3.90
CA GLU A 88 10.32 -1.80 -3.83
C GLU A 88 9.79 -1.36 -2.46
N ALA A 89 10.41 -1.79 -1.36
CA ALA A 89 10.07 -1.32 -0.01
C ALA A 89 10.24 0.21 0.11
N ALA A 90 11.28 0.79 -0.50
CA ALA A 90 11.49 2.24 -0.54
C ALA A 90 10.39 2.95 -1.35
N ARG A 91 9.99 2.38 -2.49
CA ARG A 91 8.88 2.89 -3.30
C ARG A 91 7.56 2.88 -2.51
N LEU A 92 7.24 1.78 -1.85
CA LEU A 92 6.03 1.64 -1.02
C LEU A 92 6.05 2.60 0.18
N SER A 93 7.21 2.79 0.81
CA SER A 93 7.38 3.76 1.90
C SER A 93 7.04 5.19 1.46
N ASN A 94 7.43 5.59 0.25
CA ASN A 94 7.05 6.91 -0.29
C ASN A 94 5.53 7.03 -0.49
N VAL A 95 4.87 5.96 -0.95
CA VAL A 95 3.40 5.94 -1.08
C VAL A 95 2.73 6.02 0.29
N ARG A 96 3.29 5.34 1.31
CA ARG A 96 2.79 5.38 2.68
C ARG A 96 2.84 6.78 3.30
N VAL A 97 3.85 7.56 2.97
CA VAL A 97 3.92 8.99 3.36
C VAL A 97 2.75 9.78 2.76
N ILE A 98 2.40 9.53 1.49
CA ILE A 98 1.25 10.17 0.85
C ILE A 98 -0.06 9.79 1.58
N ALA A 99 -0.24 8.50 1.90
CA ALA A 99 -1.40 8.03 2.66
C ALA A 99 -1.47 8.70 4.05
N ALA A 100 -0.33 8.88 4.72
CA ALA A 100 -0.26 9.59 6.00
C ALA A 100 -0.65 11.07 5.88
N CYS A 101 -0.20 11.77 4.84
CA CYS A 101 -0.62 13.14 4.57
C CYS A 101 -2.13 13.23 4.32
N MET A 102 -2.69 12.32 3.52
CA MET A 102 -4.13 12.28 3.24
C MET A 102 -4.96 12.07 4.51
N LEU A 103 -4.50 11.23 5.44
CA LEU A 103 -5.15 11.01 6.74
C LEU A 103 -5.00 12.21 7.68
N ALA A 104 -3.84 12.86 7.72
CA ALA A 104 -3.62 14.05 8.55
C ALA A 104 -4.47 15.25 8.10
N ASP A 105 -4.71 15.39 6.79
CA ASP A 105 -5.56 16.44 6.22
C ASP A 105 -7.06 16.17 6.44
N ALA A 106 -7.46 14.93 6.74
CA ALA A 106 -8.87 14.55 6.90
C ALA A 106 -9.57 15.29 8.06
N ASP A 107 -8.83 15.65 9.11
CA ASP A 107 -9.37 16.39 10.26
C ASP A 107 -9.50 17.91 10.01
N THR A 108 -8.78 18.44 9.00
CA THR A 108 -8.65 19.89 8.77
C THR A 108 -9.32 20.39 7.48
N ASN A 109 -9.63 19.48 6.56
CA ASN A 109 -10.31 19.82 5.30
C ASN A 109 -11.55 18.92 5.10
N PRO A 110 -12.62 19.11 5.90
CA PRO A 110 -13.87 18.42 5.66
C PRO A 110 -14.37 18.80 4.27
N VAL A 111 -14.58 17.81 3.40
CA VAL A 111 -15.20 18.03 2.09
C VAL A 111 -16.57 18.66 2.35
N ASP A 112 -16.66 19.97 2.17
CA ASP A 112 -17.83 20.78 2.51
C ASP A 112 -19.04 20.29 1.70
N HIS A 113 -20.03 19.76 2.41
CA HIS A 113 -21.24 19.17 1.84
C HIS A 113 -22.37 20.17 1.67
N THR A 114 -22.12 21.48 1.75
CA THR A 114 -23.16 22.46 1.45
C THR A 114 -23.63 22.29 0.00
N PRO A 115 -24.91 21.91 -0.24
CA PRO A 115 -25.44 21.93 -1.58
C PRO A 115 -25.47 23.41 -1.99
N THR A 116 -24.62 23.78 -2.94
CA THR A 116 -24.72 25.05 -3.65
C THR A 116 -25.99 25.01 -4.48
N ASN A 117 -27.14 25.19 -3.82
CA ASN A 117 -28.42 25.34 -4.48
C ASN A 117 -28.43 26.74 -5.12
N PRO A 118 -28.39 26.87 -6.46
CA PRO A 118 -28.60 28.17 -7.08
C PRO A 118 -30.08 28.49 -6.97
N ARG A 119 -30.42 29.50 -6.17
CA ARG A 119 -31.70 30.20 -6.28
C ARG A 119 -31.68 31.16 -7.45
#